data_AF-A0A9P8DT34-F1
#
_entry.id   AF-A0A9P8DT34-F1
#
_cell.length_a   1.000
_cell.length_b   1.000
_cell.length_c   1.000
_cell.angle_alpha   90.00
_cell.angle_beta   90.00
_cell.angle_gamma   90.00
#
_symmetry.space_group_name_H-M   'P 1'
#
loop_
_entity.id
_entity.type
_entity.pdbx_description
1 polymer ?
#
loop_
_entity_poly.entity_id
_entity_poly.type
_entity_poly.pdbx_seq_one_letter_code
_entity_poly.pdbx_strand_id
1 'polypeptide(L)'
;MGTPWFSLRGAHELCVERNGSSLQFWRWSSSEHCPKMWANLCFMTWEELVLVYCCFLSFKTRNSLTVQVANEDLALWGERKLFQARILDDGFMHSLIVYEDYVTKGVRLHAAVWDGDLRQCPVWTAFSKPAASPELSHWMWTNYCPPVTHQSASPKWIKRVSKTRVRLADIQLYVFCQEYRQQNQRINRAGAFEIRFVSEEAAKRFKELFSPALIDDSTATESTQT
;
A
#
# COMPACT_ATOMS: atom_id res chain seq x y z
N MET A 1 -5.23 25.21 -25.18
CA MET A 1 -4.88 23.80 -25.43
C MET A 1 -3.39 23.67 -25.15
N GLY A 2 -3.01 23.10 -24.00
CA GLY A 2 -1.61 23.02 -23.59
C GLY A 2 -0.87 21.95 -24.40
N THR A 3 0.29 22.30 -24.94
CA THR A 3 1.20 21.36 -25.60
C THR A 3 1.46 20.17 -24.67
N PRO A 4 1.35 18.92 -25.12
CA PRO A 4 1.64 17.77 -24.28
C PRO A 4 3.10 17.85 -23.83
N TRP A 5 3.33 17.78 -22.52
CA TRP A 5 4.66 17.65 -21.95
C TRP A 5 5.09 16.20 -22.09
N PHE A 6 5.88 15.90 -23.10
CA PHE A 6 6.54 14.60 -23.24
C PHE A 6 7.99 14.73 -22.77
N SER A 7 8.45 13.71 -22.04
CA SER A 7 9.86 13.57 -21.73
C SER A 7 10.54 12.78 -22.85
N LEU A 8 11.68 13.27 -23.35
CA LEU A 8 12.58 12.47 -24.19
C LEU A 8 13.30 11.37 -23.38
N ARG A 9 13.21 11.44 -22.04
CA ARG A 9 13.89 10.57 -21.09
C ARG A 9 12.88 9.61 -20.45
N GLY A 10 13.29 8.35 -20.27
CA GLY A 10 12.43 7.33 -19.68
C GLY A 10 12.41 7.37 -18.15
N ALA A 11 11.46 6.65 -17.54
CA ALA A 11 11.34 6.52 -16.09
C ALA A 11 12.62 5.98 -15.41
N HIS A 12 13.48 5.27 -16.16
CA HIS A 12 14.77 4.75 -15.69
C HIS A 12 15.75 5.85 -15.26
N GLU A 13 15.62 7.08 -15.77
CA GLU A 13 16.51 8.21 -15.45
C GLU A 13 16.05 9.06 -14.26
N LEU A 14 14.84 8.82 -13.75
CA LEU A 14 14.22 9.61 -12.70
C LEU A 14 14.31 8.88 -11.36
N CYS A 15 14.59 9.58 -10.27
CA CYS A 15 14.36 9.10 -8.91
C CYS A 15 13.09 9.75 -8.35
N VAL A 16 12.43 9.10 -7.40
CA VAL A 16 11.20 9.62 -6.78
C VAL A 16 11.37 9.71 -5.26
N GLU A 17 10.95 10.83 -4.69
CA GLU A 17 10.92 11.05 -3.25
C GLU A 17 9.56 11.62 -2.85
N ARG A 18 9.05 11.21 -1.68
CA ARG A 18 7.86 11.81 -1.10
C ARG A 18 8.26 12.95 -0.16
N ASN A 19 7.66 14.11 -0.37
CA ASN A 19 7.74 15.23 0.57
C ASN A 19 6.32 15.70 0.95
N GLY A 20 5.88 15.35 2.16
CA GLY A 20 4.51 15.65 2.62
C GLY A 20 3.44 15.01 1.72
N SER A 21 2.60 15.85 1.12
CA SER A 21 1.55 15.46 0.16
C SER A 21 2.01 15.54 -1.31
N SER A 22 3.32 15.55 -1.56
CA SER A 22 3.88 15.64 -2.91
C SER A 22 4.85 14.51 -3.25
N LEU A 23 4.96 14.20 -4.54
CA LEU A 23 6.04 13.39 -5.11
C LEU A 23 6.97 14.28 -5.91
N GLN A 24 8.24 14.28 -5.52
CA GLN A 24 9.31 14.99 -6.19
C GLN A 24 10.08 14.01 -7.06
N PHE A 25 10.15 14.32 -8.34
CA PHE A 25 10.92 13.56 -9.30
C PHE A 25 12.22 14.30 -9.59
N TRP A 26 13.32 13.59 -9.41
CA TRP A 26 14.67 14.11 -9.57
C TRP A 26 15.36 13.43 -10.73
N ARG A 27 16.28 14.14 -11.38
CA ARG A 27 17.14 13.59 -12.44
C ARG A 27 18.57 14.08 -12.26
N TRP A 28 19.54 13.34 -12.81
CA TRP A 28 20.91 13.85 -12.90
C TRP A 28 21.04 14.87 -14.04
N SER A 29 21.68 16.01 -13.77
CA SER A 29 22.07 16.99 -14.79
C SER A 29 23.53 16.79 -15.17
N SER A 30 23.79 16.30 -16.39
CA SER A 30 25.17 16.11 -16.88
C SER A 30 25.91 17.43 -17.06
N SER A 31 25.22 18.52 -17.43
CA SER A 31 25.86 19.84 -17.64
C SER A 31 26.23 20.54 -16.34
N GLU A 32 25.51 20.26 -15.26
CA GLU A 32 25.71 20.93 -13.96
C GLU A 32 26.25 20.00 -12.89
N HIS A 33 26.47 18.72 -13.23
CA HIS A 33 27.02 17.70 -12.36
C HIS A 33 26.29 17.58 -11.00
N CYS A 34 24.97 17.73 -11.00
CA CYS A 34 24.15 17.66 -9.80
C CYS A 34 22.75 17.08 -10.04
N PRO A 35 22.07 16.55 -9.01
CA PRO A 35 20.66 16.22 -9.08
C PRO A 35 19.79 17.48 -9.25
N LYS A 36 18.81 17.41 -10.13
CA LYS A 36 17.83 18.47 -10.38
C LYS A 36 16.41 17.96 -10.26
N MET A 37 15.57 18.75 -9.61
CA MET A 37 14.13 18.50 -9.59
C MET A 37 13.60 18.67 -11.02
N TRP A 38 12.98 17.61 -11.53
CA TRP A 38 12.34 17.58 -12.83
C TRP A 38 10.85 17.93 -12.70
N ALA A 39 10.17 17.40 -11.69
CA ALA A 39 8.77 17.70 -11.42
C ALA A 39 8.46 17.59 -9.93
N ASN A 40 7.47 18.36 -9.48
CA ASN A 40 6.87 18.23 -8.15
C ASN A 40 5.35 18.11 -8.32
N LEU A 41 4.80 16.94 -8.00
CA LEU A 41 3.38 16.66 -8.14
C LEU A 41 2.73 16.71 -6.75
N CYS A 42 1.83 17.68 -6.54
CA CYS A 42 1.07 17.81 -5.29
C CYS A 42 -0.26 17.06 -5.41
N PHE A 43 -0.60 16.29 -4.38
CA PHE A 43 -1.81 15.47 -4.33
C PHE A 43 -2.75 15.95 -3.24
N MET A 44 -4.05 15.82 -3.49
CA MET A 44 -5.08 16.17 -2.50
C MET A 44 -5.25 15.05 -1.47
N THR A 45 -5.05 13.81 -1.91
CA THR A 45 -5.17 12.62 -1.05
C THR A 45 -3.88 11.81 -1.05
N TRP A 46 -3.66 11.08 0.05
CA TRP A 46 -2.53 10.15 0.15
C TRP A 46 -2.70 8.97 -0.83
N GLU A 47 -3.92 8.56 -1.13
CA GLU A 47 -4.18 7.49 -2.09
C GLU A 47 -3.74 7.87 -3.50
N GLU A 48 -4.08 9.08 -3.98
CA GLU A 48 -3.62 9.56 -5.29
C GLU A 48 -2.08 9.56 -5.37
N LEU A 49 -1.42 10.02 -4.31
CA LEU A 49 0.02 10.00 -4.17
C LEU A 49 0.58 8.58 -4.31
N VAL A 50 0.04 7.63 -3.55
CA VAL A 50 0.42 6.22 -3.60
C VAL A 50 0.19 5.62 -4.99
N LEU A 51 -0.92 5.93 -5.64
CA LEU A 51 -1.27 5.40 -6.95
C LEU A 51 -0.27 5.88 -8.01
N VAL A 52 0.09 7.17 -8.00
CA VAL A 52 1.10 7.70 -8.93
C VAL A 52 2.48 7.11 -8.63
N TYR A 53 2.85 6.97 -7.35
CA TYR A 53 4.09 6.29 -6.96
C TYR A 53 4.16 4.84 -7.47
N CYS A 54 3.13 4.03 -7.21
CA CYS A 54 3.09 2.64 -7.66
C CYS A 54 3.09 2.53 -9.19
N CYS A 55 2.42 3.45 -9.89
CA CYS A 55 2.44 3.54 -11.34
C CYS A 55 3.86 3.81 -11.86
N PHE A 56 4.54 4.82 -11.31
CA PHE A 56 5.93 5.13 -11.63
C PHE A 56 6.85 3.94 -11.39
N LEU A 57 6.75 3.30 -10.22
CA LEU A 57 7.62 2.18 -9.86
C LEU A 57 7.41 0.97 -10.81
N SER A 58 6.17 0.73 -11.24
CA SER A 58 5.84 -0.31 -12.23
C SER A 58 6.45 -0.03 -13.59
N PHE A 59 6.47 1.23 -14.02
CA PHE A 59 7.16 1.62 -15.26
C PHE A 59 8.67 1.56 -15.14
N LYS A 60 9.23 1.97 -14.00
CA LYS A 60 10.67 1.96 -13.78
C LYS A 60 11.22 0.54 -13.74
N THR A 61 10.60 -0.35 -12.96
CA THR A 61 11.04 -1.76 -12.82
C THR A 61 10.93 -2.56 -14.13
N ARG A 62 9.96 -2.25 -15.00
CA ARG A 62 9.78 -2.94 -16.29
C ARG A 62 10.54 -2.30 -17.46
N ASN A 63 11.28 -1.21 -17.23
CA ASN A 63 12.04 -0.58 -18.28
C ASN A 63 13.35 -1.34 -18.51
N SER A 64 13.62 -1.76 -19.75
CA SER A 64 14.84 -2.50 -20.10
C SER A 64 16.14 -1.72 -19.89
N LEU A 65 16.06 -0.40 -19.74
CA LEU A 65 17.18 0.48 -19.44
C LEU A 65 17.40 0.67 -17.93
N THR A 66 16.48 0.19 -17.09
CA THR A 66 16.66 0.16 -15.63
C THR A 66 17.55 -1.02 -15.26
N VAL A 67 18.83 -0.75 -15.03
CA VAL A 67 19.79 -1.78 -14.59
C VAL A 67 19.52 -2.20 -13.15
N GLN A 68 19.20 -1.23 -12.29
CA GLN A 68 18.85 -1.45 -10.90
C GLN A 68 17.93 -0.33 -10.41
N VAL A 69 16.89 -0.68 -9.67
CA VAL A 69 16.08 0.31 -8.95
C VAL A 69 16.77 0.63 -7.63
N ALA A 70 16.96 1.91 -7.36
CA ALA A 70 17.54 2.37 -6.11
C ALA A 70 16.66 1.94 -4.93
N ASN A 71 17.25 1.54 -3.80
CA ASN A 71 16.48 1.09 -2.63
C ASN A 71 15.55 2.18 -2.10
N GLU A 72 15.95 3.44 -2.29
CA GLU A 72 15.23 4.64 -1.92
C GLU A 72 13.94 4.77 -2.75
N ASP A 73 13.98 4.43 -4.04
CA ASP A 73 12.80 4.45 -4.91
C ASP A 73 11.83 3.30 -4.57
N LEU A 74 12.29 2.23 -3.92
CA LEU A 74 11.49 1.06 -3.52
C LEU A 74 10.70 1.27 -2.22
N ALA A 75 10.94 2.37 -1.51
CA ALA A 75 10.25 2.71 -0.27
C ALA A 75 9.56 4.06 -0.38
N LEU A 76 8.22 4.05 -0.32
CA LEU A 76 7.48 5.30 -0.18
C LEU A 76 7.64 5.82 1.25
N TRP A 77 8.36 6.94 1.39
CA TRP A 77 8.54 7.57 2.70
C TRP A 77 7.20 7.99 3.31
N GLY A 78 7.15 8.19 4.62
CA GLY A 78 5.92 8.54 5.32
C GLY A 78 4.97 7.37 5.61
N GLU A 79 5.33 6.14 5.24
CA GLU A 79 4.58 4.93 5.57
C GLU A 79 5.42 4.01 6.48
N ARG A 80 4.75 3.31 7.42
CA ARG A 80 5.35 2.19 8.16
C ARG A 80 4.79 0.87 7.70
N LYS A 81 5.65 -0.14 7.62
CA LYS A 81 5.26 -1.52 7.34
C LYS A 81 4.72 -2.18 8.61
N LEU A 82 3.46 -2.57 8.60
CA LEU A 82 2.80 -3.28 9.70
C LEU A 82 2.91 -4.80 9.57
N PHE A 83 2.90 -5.31 8.34
CA PHE A 83 2.86 -6.74 8.07
C PHE A 83 3.48 -7.06 6.71
N GLN A 84 4.06 -8.26 6.59
CA GLN A 84 4.50 -8.82 5.31
C GLN A 84 4.36 -10.35 5.32
N ALA A 85 3.86 -10.91 4.23
CA ALA A 85 3.81 -12.35 4.03
C ALA A 85 3.76 -12.72 2.54
N ARG A 86 4.02 -14.00 2.26
CA ARG A 86 3.85 -14.58 0.94
C ARG A 86 2.41 -15.02 0.72
N ILE A 87 1.88 -14.69 -0.45
CA ILE A 87 0.56 -15.11 -0.92
C ILE A 87 0.68 -15.79 -2.28
N LEU A 88 -0.28 -16.66 -2.58
CA LEU A 88 -0.54 -17.17 -3.93
C LEU A 88 -1.74 -16.40 -4.48
N ASP A 89 -1.54 -15.70 -5.57
CA ASP A 89 -2.53 -14.81 -6.17
C ASP A 89 -2.39 -14.85 -7.69
N ASP A 90 -3.50 -15.08 -8.37
CA ASP A 90 -3.58 -15.28 -9.83
C ASP A 90 -2.61 -16.34 -10.39
N GLY A 91 -2.31 -17.38 -9.59
CA GLY A 91 -1.38 -18.44 -9.96
C GLY A 91 0.10 -18.11 -9.71
N PHE A 92 0.42 -16.89 -9.27
CA PHE A 92 1.79 -16.44 -9.00
C PHE A 92 2.03 -16.21 -7.51
N MET A 93 3.29 -16.33 -7.11
CA MET A 93 3.72 -15.97 -5.76
C MET A 93 3.93 -14.46 -5.67
N HIS A 94 3.30 -13.83 -4.69
CA HIS A 94 3.45 -12.40 -4.42
C HIS A 94 3.82 -12.14 -2.96
N SER A 95 4.51 -11.02 -2.72
CA SER A 95 4.68 -10.45 -1.39
C SER A 95 3.48 -9.56 -1.11
N LEU A 96 2.65 -9.93 -0.14
CA LEU A 96 1.62 -9.06 0.42
C LEU A 96 2.23 -8.27 1.57
N ILE A 97 2.12 -6.95 1.51
CA ILE A 97 2.62 -6.02 2.52
C ILE A 97 1.47 -5.13 2.96
N VAL A 98 1.37 -4.87 4.26
CA VAL A 98 0.44 -3.87 4.81
C VAL A 98 1.24 -2.69 5.31
N TYR A 99 0.92 -1.52 4.80
CA TYR A 99 1.49 -0.24 5.21
C TYR A 99 0.45 0.61 5.92
N GLU A 100 0.91 1.49 6.80
CA GLU A 100 0.11 2.55 7.40
C GLU A 100 0.83 3.89 7.21
N ASP A 101 0.10 4.87 6.69
CA ASP A 101 0.60 6.24 6.54
C ASP A 101 0.67 6.95 7.89
N TYR A 102 1.78 7.64 8.19
CA TYR A 102 1.96 8.24 9.50
C TYR A 102 0.96 9.36 9.82
N VAL A 103 0.54 10.11 8.80
CA VAL A 103 -0.28 11.32 8.94
C VAL A 103 -1.76 10.96 8.93
N THR A 104 -2.22 10.31 7.86
CA THR A 104 -3.63 9.94 7.65
C THR A 104 -4.05 8.71 8.43
N LYS A 105 -3.07 7.90 8.89
CA LYS A 105 -3.28 6.54 9.41
C LYS A 105 -4.02 5.62 8.42
N GLY A 106 -4.09 5.99 7.14
CA GLY A 106 -4.66 5.16 6.10
C GLY A 106 -3.88 3.85 6.00
N VAL A 107 -4.60 2.74 5.82
CA VAL A 107 -3.98 1.42 5.66
C VAL A 107 -3.96 1.04 4.19
N ARG A 108 -2.79 0.66 3.70
CA ARG A 108 -2.55 0.23 2.32
C ARG A 108 -2.17 -1.25 2.29
N LEU A 109 -2.96 -2.03 1.57
CA LEU A 109 -2.58 -3.38 1.17
C LEU A 109 -1.86 -3.29 -0.16
N HIS A 110 -0.68 -3.89 -0.23
CA HIS A 110 0.19 -3.83 -1.39
C HIS A 110 0.67 -5.23 -1.76
N ALA A 111 0.35 -5.68 -2.98
CA ALA A 111 0.94 -6.87 -3.55
C ALA A 111 2.03 -6.48 -4.53
N ALA A 112 3.18 -7.12 -4.37
CA ALA A 112 4.33 -6.97 -5.26
C ALA A 112 4.87 -8.33 -5.68
N VAL A 113 5.56 -8.37 -6.82
CA VAL A 113 6.24 -9.57 -7.31
C VAL A 113 7.22 -10.08 -6.25
N TRP A 114 7.13 -11.37 -5.93
CA TRP A 114 7.90 -11.99 -4.83
C TRP A 114 9.39 -12.11 -5.15
N ASP A 115 9.73 -12.55 -6.36
CA ASP A 115 11.08 -12.96 -6.74
C ASP A 115 11.34 -12.75 -8.24
N GLY A 116 12.60 -12.90 -8.66
CA GLY A 116 13.08 -12.66 -10.02
C GLY A 116 13.38 -11.19 -10.30
N ASP A 117 13.62 -10.88 -11.57
CA ASP A 117 14.08 -9.55 -12.02
C ASP A 117 13.08 -8.43 -11.72
N LEU A 118 11.78 -8.78 -11.61
CA LEU A 118 10.71 -7.84 -11.30
C LEU A 118 10.37 -7.79 -9.81
N ARG A 119 11.17 -8.40 -8.92
CA ARG A 119 10.92 -8.41 -7.48
C ARG A 119 10.63 -6.98 -6.97
N GLN A 120 9.61 -6.86 -6.11
CA GLN A 120 9.07 -5.59 -5.59
C GLN A 120 8.32 -4.71 -6.61
N CYS A 121 8.22 -5.10 -7.89
CA CYS A 121 7.31 -4.44 -8.84
C CYS A 121 5.86 -4.52 -8.31
N PRO A 122 5.13 -3.40 -8.21
CA PRO A 122 3.73 -3.39 -7.84
C PRO A 122 2.89 -4.26 -8.78
N VAL A 123 2.03 -5.09 -8.20
CA VAL A 123 1.00 -5.87 -8.93
C VAL A 123 -0.35 -5.18 -8.76
N TRP A 124 -0.75 -4.95 -7.51
CA TRP A 124 -1.93 -4.17 -7.16
C TRP A 124 -1.78 -3.51 -5.79
N THR A 125 -2.56 -2.46 -5.57
CA THR A 125 -2.72 -1.83 -4.26
C THR A 125 -4.19 -1.65 -3.94
N ALA A 126 -4.51 -1.62 -2.66
CA ALA A 126 -5.85 -1.33 -2.15
C ALA A 126 -5.77 -0.59 -0.83
N PHE A 127 -6.85 0.10 -0.46
CA PHE A 127 -6.90 0.94 0.72
C PHE A 127 -8.01 0.48 1.67
N SER A 128 -7.74 0.57 2.97
CA SER A 128 -8.69 0.25 4.04
C SER A 128 -8.59 1.27 5.17
N LYS A 129 -9.64 1.36 6.00
CA LYS A 129 -9.57 2.14 7.24
C LYS A 129 -8.55 1.53 8.21
N PRO A 130 -7.90 2.35 9.05
CA PRO A 130 -7.25 1.83 10.24
C PRO A 130 -8.27 1.10 11.12
N ALA A 131 -7.82 0.08 11.85
CA ALA A 131 -8.61 -0.45 12.96
C ALA A 131 -8.90 0.73 13.91
N ALA A 132 -10.16 0.90 14.33
CA ALA A 132 -10.59 2.07 15.10
C ALA A 132 -9.59 2.34 16.25
N SER A 133 -8.87 3.45 16.15
CA SER A 133 -7.95 3.90 17.20
C SER A 133 -8.77 4.60 18.28
N PRO A 134 -8.74 4.12 19.53
CA PRO A 134 -9.43 4.77 20.65
C PRO A 134 -8.73 6.06 21.12
N GLU A 135 -7.52 6.37 20.65
CA GLU A 135 -6.66 7.41 21.25
C GLU A 135 -6.92 8.83 20.73
N LEU A 136 -7.62 8.97 19.61
CA LEU A 136 -7.92 10.27 19.03
C LEU A 136 -9.44 10.43 18.92
N SER A 137 -9.95 11.46 19.59
CA SER A 137 -11.36 11.81 19.55
C SER A 137 -11.88 11.92 18.10
N HIS A 138 -13.09 11.42 17.85
CA HIS A 138 -13.73 11.39 16.52
C HIS A 138 -13.64 12.74 15.78
N TRP A 139 -13.73 13.86 16.52
CA TRP A 139 -13.65 15.21 15.96
C TRP A 139 -12.27 15.60 15.42
N MET A 140 -11.18 15.12 16.03
CA MET A 140 -9.81 15.37 15.52
C MET A 140 -9.60 14.63 14.20
N TRP A 141 -10.07 13.39 14.10
CA TRP A 141 -9.98 12.60 12.86
C TRP A 141 -10.72 13.26 11.70
N THR A 142 -11.97 13.69 11.91
CA THR A 142 -12.78 14.27 10.82
C THR A 142 -12.29 15.62 10.32
N ASN A 143 -11.55 16.39 11.15
CA ASN A 143 -11.16 17.76 10.80
C ASN A 143 -9.67 17.93 10.46
N TYR A 144 -8.78 17.04 10.92
CA TYR A 144 -7.32 17.19 10.72
C TYR A 144 -6.70 16.14 9.80
N CYS A 145 -7.34 14.99 9.60
CA CYS A 145 -6.86 13.99 8.65
C CYS A 145 -7.59 14.16 7.31
N PRO A 146 -6.87 14.33 6.18
CA PRO A 146 -7.47 14.25 4.86
C PRO A 146 -8.29 12.96 4.74
N PRO A 147 -9.52 13.01 4.21
CA PRO A 147 -10.37 11.84 4.14
C PRO A 147 -9.74 10.79 3.21
N VAL A 148 -9.63 9.54 3.70
CA VAL A 148 -9.36 8.38 2.84
C VAL A 148 -10.60 8.21 1.95
N THR A 149 -10.48 8.33 0.63
CA THR A 149 -11.63 8.43 -0.30
C THR A 149 -12.08 7.08 -0.84
N HIS A 150 -11.18 6.11 -0.96
CA HIS A 150 -11.48 4.79 -1.51
C HIS A 150 -11.39 3.71 -0.44
N GLN A 151 -12.53 3.41 0.19
CA GLN A 151 -12.61 2.60 1.40
C GLN A 151 -13.42 1.33 1.18
N SER A 152 -13.10 0.26 1.91
CA SER A 152 -14.09 -0.77 2.21
C SER A 152 -15.07 -0.25 3.26
N ALA A 153 -16.35 -0.24 2.91
CA ALA A 153 -17.42 0.36 3.73
C ALA A 153 -17.90 -0.54 4.89
N SER A 154 -17.43 -1.80 4.96
CA SER A 154 -18.01 -2.80 5.86
C SER A 154 -17.13 -3.05 7.10
N PRO A 155 -17.68 -3.01 8.33
CA PRO A 155 -16.96 -3.42 9.54
C PRO A 155 -16.63 -4.93 9.57
N LYS A 156 -17.26 -5.72 8.69
CA LYS A 156 -16.97 -7.15 8.48
C LYS A 156 -16.29 -7.39 7.14
N TRP A 157 -15.57 -6.40 6.62
CA TRP A 157 -14.89 -6.50 5.34
C TRP A 157 -13.88 -7.64 5.31
N ILE A 158 -13.20 -7.91 6.43
CA ILE A 158 -12.21 -8.98 6.53
C ILE A 158 -12.78 -10.21 7.25
N LYS A 159 -12.69 -11.38 6.60
CA LYS A 159 -13.09 -12.67 7.20
C LYS A 159 -12.09 -13.76 6.84
N ARG A 160 -11.49 -14.39 7.86
CA ARG A 160 -10.73 -15.63 7.66
C ARG A 160 -11.68 -16.79 7.41
N VAL A 161 -11.58 -17.42 6.25
CA VAL A 161 -12.49 -18.51 5.81
C VAL A 161 -11.86 -19.89 5.87
N SER A 162 -10.53 -19.97 5.96
CA SER A 162 -9.81 -21.22 6.23
C SER A 162 -8.48 -20.93 6.94
N LYS A 163 -7.69 -21.99 7.18
CA LYS A 163 -6.33 -21.88 7.73
C LYS A 163 -5.45 -20.90 6.95
N THR A 164 -5.55 -20.90 5.62
CA THR A 164 -4.67 -20.08 4.76
C THR A 164 -5.41 -19.04 3.93
N ARG A 165 -6.75 -18.94 4.02
CA ARG A 165 -7.53 -18.04 3.17
C ARG A 165 -8.27 -16.96 3.98
N VAL A 166 -8.16 -15.73 3.52
CA VAL A 166 -8.85 -14.56 4.06
C VAL A 166 -9.63 -13.89 2.94
N ARG A 167 -10.89 -13.54 3.19
CA ARG A 167 -11.75 -12.80 2.25
C ARG A 167 -11.89 -11.36 2.65
N LEU A 168 -11.84 -10.49 1.66
CA LEU A 168 -12.00 -9.04 1.74
C LEU A 168 -13.26 -8.65 0.94
N ALA A 169 -14.27 -8.11 1.61
CA ALA A 169 -15.47 -7.56 0.98
C ALA A 169 -15.27 -6.08 0.66
N ASP A 170 -15.97 -5.61 -0.38
CA ASP A 170 -16.04 -4.20 -0.78
C ASP A 170 -14.67 -3.54 -0.97
N ILE A 171 -13.66 -4.32 -1.38
CA ILE A 171 -12.31 -3.80 -1.64
C ILE A 171 -12.13 -3.49 -3.12
N GLN A 172 -11.71 -2.25 -3.39
CA GLN A 172 -11.31 -1.79 -4.71
C GLN A 172 -9.81 -2.02 -4.89
N LEU A 173 -9.45 -2.74 -5.95
CA LEU A 173 -8.04 -2.92 -6.34
C LEU A 173 -7.66 -1.93 -7.43
N TYR A 174 -6.47 -1.35 -7.30
CA TYR A 174 -5.79 -0.63 -8.35
C TYR A 174 -4.66 -1.51 -8.86
N VAL A 175 -4.78 -1.93 -10.12
CA VAL A 175 -3.89 -2.93 -10.73
C VAL A 175 -2.86 -2.22 -11.61
N PHE A 176 -1.59 -2.58 -11.43
CA PHE A 176 -0.45 -2.04 -12.19
C PHE A 176 0.19 -3.10 -13.10
N CYS A 177 -0.27 -4.35 -13.02
CA CYS A 177 0.18 -5.46 -13.84
C CYS A 177 -0.88 -5.79 -14.90
N GLN A 178 -0.53 -5.72 -16.19
CA GLN A 178 -1.48 -5.94 -17.29
C GLN A 178 -1.91 -7.40 -17.37
N GLU A 179 -1.03 -8.31 -16.99
CA GLU A 179 -1.25 -9.74 -16.97
C GLU A 179 -2.14 -10.17 -15.80
N TYR A 180 -2.24 -9.34 -14.76
CA TYR A 180 -3.01 -9.67 -13.55
C TYR A 180 -4.52 -9.63 -13.79
N ARG A 181 -5.20 -10.72 -13.41
CA ARG A 181 -6.64 -10.89 -13.54
C ARG A 181 -7.30 -10.97 -12.17
N GLN A 182 -7.68 -9.82 -11.63
CA GLN A 182 -8.37 -9.73 -10.33
C GLN A 182 -9.65 -10.59 -10.25
N GLN A 183 -10.30 -10.88 -11.38
CA GLN A 183 -11.49 -11.73 -11.45
C GLN A 183 -11.22 -13.15 -10.94
N ASN A 184 -9.99 -13.65 -11.09
CA ASN A 184 -9.61 -14.99 -10.64
C ASN A 184 -9.62 -15.13 -9.11
N GLN A 185 -9.54 -14.01 -8.39
CA GLN A 185 -9.63 -13.97 -6.93
C GLN A 185 -10.98 -13.45 -6.42
N ARG A 186 -11.84 -12.90 -7.28
CA ARG A 186 -13.18 -12.45 -6.88
C ARG A 186 -14.13 -13.63 -6.90
N ILE A 187 -14.65 -13.98 -5.71
CA ILE A 187 -15.49 -15.14 -5.49
C ILE A 187 -16.91 -14.70 -5.09
N ASN A 188 -17.89 -15.51 -5.49
CA ASN A 188 -19.33 -15.35 -5.24
C ASN A 188 -19.97 -14.17 -6.00
N ARG A 189 -21.31 -14.12 -5.96
CA ARG A 189 -22.10 -13.01 -6.54
C ARG A 189 -21.77 -11.64 -5.91
N ALA A 190 -21.25 -11.62 -4.69
CA ALA A 190 -20.84 -10.40 -3.99
C ALA A 190 -19.45 -9.89 -4.40
N GLY A 191 -18.69 -10.62 -5.23
CA GLY A 191 -17.39 -10.16 -5.73
C GLY A 191 -16.30 -10.01 -4.67
N ALA A 192 -16.41 -10.74 -3.55
CA ALA A 192 -15.44 -10.69 -2.45
C ALA A 192 -14.08 -11.19 -2.93
N PHE A 193 -13.01 -10.48 -2.58
CA PHE A 193 -11.65 -10.80 -2.97
C PHE A 193 -11.04 -11.79 -1.98
N GLU A 194 -10.54 -12.93 -2.46
CA GLU A 194 -9.91 -13.95 -1.62
C GLU A 194 -8.39 -13.90 -1.72
N ILE A 195 -7.72 -13.79 -0.58
CA ILE A 195 -6.27 -13.86 -0.45
C ILE A 195 -5.91 -15.24 0.09
N ARG A 196 -5.02 -15.95 -0.61
CA ARG A 196 -4.47 -17.23 -0.17
C ARG A 196 -3.03 -17.05 0.33
N PHE A 197 -2.84 -17.13 1.63
CA PHE A 197 -1.52 -17.13 2.27
C PHE A 197 -0.81 -18.46 2.08
N VAL A 198 0.52 -18.41 2.04
CA VAL A 198 1.35 -19.63 2.04
C VAL A 198 1.42 -20.27 3.43
N SER A 199 1.39 -19.45 4.49
CA SER A 199 1.46 -19.89 5.90
C SER A 199 0.15 -19.63 6.64
N GLU A 200 -0.23 -20.56 7.52
CA GLU A 200 -1.39 -20.42 8.41
C GLU A 200 -1.20 -19.28 9.41
N GLU A 201 0.01 -19.16 9.95
CA GLU A 201 0.43 -18.12 10.89
C GLU A 201 0.36 -16.73 10.24
N ALA A 202 0.71 -16.64 8.95
CA ALA A 202 0.58 -15.40 8.19
C ALA A 202 -0.89 -14.97 8.05
N ALA A 203 -1.79 -15.90 7.69
CA ALA A 203 -3.23 -15.62 7.60
C ALA A 203 -3.84 -15.22 8.96
N LYS A 204 -3.35 -15.84 10.06
CA LYS A 204 -3.75 -15.49 11.43
C LYS A 204 -3.36 -14.05 11.77
N ARG A 205 -2.07 -13.71 11.68
CA ARG A 205 -1.53 -12.37 11.99
C ARG A 205 -2.14 -11.28 11.11
N PHE A 206 -2.37 -11.58 9.84
CA PHE A 206 -3.04 -10.64 8.93
C PHE A 206 -4.44 -10.28 9.40
N LYS A 207 -5.24 -11.26 9.85
CA LYS A 207 -6.57 -10.98 10.42
C LYS A 207 -6.46 -10.19 11.73
N GLU A 208 -5.54 -10.57 12.60
CA GLU A 208 -5.33 -9.92 13.91
C GLU A 208 -4.97 -8.45 13.78
N LEU A 209 -4.25 -8.06 12.72
CA LEU A 209 -3.93 -6.66 12.43
C LEU A 209 -5.16 -5.74 12.32
N PHE A 210 -6.30 -6.30 11.94
CA PHE A 210 -7.56 -5.55 11.75
C PHE A 210 -8.61 -5.88 12.80
N SER A 211 -8.29 -6.72 13.79
CA SER A 211 -9.15 -6.91 14.95
C SER A 211 -9.04 -5.68 15.86
N PRO A 212 -10.13 -5.20 16.46
CA PRO A 212 -10.03 -4.23 17.54
C PRO A 212 -9.11 -4.83 18.61
N ALA A 213 -8.12 -4.07 19.07
CA ALA A 213 -7.35 -4.47 20.24
C ALA A 213 -8.35 -4.75 21.37
N LEU A 214 -8.41 -6.00 21.85
CA LEU A 214 -9.07 -6.26 23.12
C LEU A 214 -8.27 -5.44 24.13
N ILE A 215 -8.90 -4.43 24.70
CA ILE A 215 -8.38 -3.71 25.85
C ILE A 215 -8.17 -4.78 26.91
N ASP A 216 -6.91 -5.05 27.24
CA ASP A 216 -6.55 -5.94 28.34
C ASP A 216 -6.76 -5.15 29.63
N ASP A 217 -8.00 -5.14 30.12
CA ASP A 217 -8.44 -4.51 31.38
C ASP A 217 -7.99 -5.36 32.59
N SER A 218 -6.71 -5.77 32.60
CA SER A 218 -6.12 -6.60 33.65
C SER A 218 -4.89 -5.94 34.28
N THR A 219 -5.05 -4.68 34.68
CA THR A 219 -4.21 -4.06 35.73
C THR A 219 -5.04 -3.14 36.61
N ALA A 220 -5.97 -3.70 37.39
CA ALA A 220 -6.57 -3.02 38.55
C ALA A 220 -7.18 -4.03 39.55
N THR A 221 -6.38 -4.98 40.05
CA THR A 221 -6.72 -5.67 41.31
C THR A 221 -5.46 -6.10 42.03
N GLU A 222 -4.99 -5.24 42.92
CA GLU A 222 -4.14 -5.51 44.10
C GLU A 222 -4.03 -4.16 44.83
N SER A 223 -4.35 -3.95 46.10
CA SER A 223 -5.02 -4.73 47.14
C SER A 223 -5.21 -3.74 48.30
N THR A 224 -6.43 -3.58 48.81
CA THR A 224 -6.68 -2.96 50.11
C THR A 224 -6.47 -4.02 51.19
N GLN A 225 -5.57 -3.74 52.14
CA GLN A 225 -5.32 -4.34 53.48
C GLN A 225 -3.79 -4.25 53.70
N THR A 226 -3.24 -3.53 54.67
CA THR A 226 -3.63 -3.26 56.07
C THR A 226 -3.00 -1.94 56.52
#